data_AF-A0A944JIY6-F1
#
_entry.id   AF-A0A944JIY6-F1
#
_cell.length_a   1.000
_cell.length_b   1.000
_cell.length_c   1.000
_cell.angle_alpha   90.00
_cell.angle_beta   90.00
_cell.angle_gamma   90.00
#
_symmetry.space_group_name_H-M   'P 1'
#
loop_
_entity.id
_entity.type
_entity.pdbx_description
1 polymer ?
#
loop_
_entity_poly.entity_id
_entity_poly.type
_entity_poly.pdbx_seq_one_letter_code
_entity_poly.pdbx_strand_id
1 'polypeptide(L)'
;MSRHGTKQSTLIVLSLLATTAGLGALASPAHAATVVVTTATELAGAVKNAAPGTVIQVRGGTYYPTATLQSTANGTASSRIRLQPYGSETVKIDGSKLPAGSWIFKLTADYWTVSGITFQNSPDSAVVCTSCTGTEWSGIRTINGGDSGFTLTGDDTNNNTVRNLDSYGHYDAANHGENADGLAVKFGSGTGNLITGARLFNNSDDGIDLWSWSSPVTIEHTWSYGNGKNRWSDSAFAGDGNGYKLGGDGEVVAHVVNNSAAWDNAGNGFTENSNRGAIVINRTTAYANGKWGYYFATGAARLARNLAVNNGSGLAQRGSSVVSAANNWDSGIATPPFLGKDATSAYGARKSDGSLPATTFLTTGSTTIGSTMN
;
A
#
# COMPACT_ATOMS: atom_id res chain seq x y z
N MET A 1 10.70 -98.11 51.08
CA MET A 1 11.06 -97.45 49.80
C MET A 1 10.18 -96.22 49.62
N SER A 2 10.79 -95.06 49.29
CA SER A 2 10.25 -93.78 48.78
C SER A 2 8.81 -93.34 49.14
N ARG A 3 8.60 -92.24 49.86
CA ARG A 3 8.67 -90.80 49.48
C ARG A 3 7.66 -90.32 48.42
N HIS A 4 6.90 -89.29 48.84
CA HIS A 4 6.33 -88.16 48.08
C HIS A 4 5.18 -88.46 47.09
N GLY A 5 4.23 -87.57 46.85
CA GLY A 5 4.07 -86.17 47.27
C GLY A 5 3.13 -85.46 46.30
N THR A 6 2.30 -84.58 46.86
CA THR A 6 1.39 -83.63 46.19
C THR A 6 2.15 -82.70 45.24
N LYS A 7 1.58 -82.39 44.06
CA LYS A 7 1.87 -81.14 43.34
C LYS A 7 0.62 -80.57 42.67
N GLN A 8 0.36 -79.32 43.06
CA GLN A 8 -0.53 -78.33 42.47
C GLN A 8 0.00 -77.89 41.09
N SER A 9 -0.91 -77.57 40.17
CA SER A 9 -0.59 -76.98 38.87
C SER A 9 -0.49 -75.45 38.97
N THR A 10 0.62 -74.92 38.45
CA THR A 10 1.05 -73.53 38.54
C THR A 10 0.42 -72.64 37.46
N LEU A 11 -0.07 -71.46 37.87
CA LEU A 11 -0.42 -70.32 37.02
C LEU A 11 0.82 -69.73 36.33
N ILE A 12 0.71 -69.40 35.04
CA ILE A 12 1.61 -68.47 34.36
C ILE A 12 0.77 -67.26 33.93
N VAL A 13 0.95 -66.13 34.61
CA VAL A 13 0.41 -64.82 34.22
C VAL A 13 1.53 -64.10 33.46
N LEU A 14 1.28 -63.81 32.18
CA LEU A 14 2.15 -62.99 31.34
C LEU A 14 1.83 -61.51 31.61
N SER A 15 2.78 -60.78 32.17
CA SER A 15 2.69 -59.34 32.42
C SER A 15 2.87 -58.54 31.13
N LEU A 16 1.80 -57.91 30.63
CA LEU A 16 1.89 -56.84 29.63
C LEU A 16 2.18 -55.51 30.35
N LEU A 17 3.39 -54.97 30.16
CA LEU A 17 3.64 -53.54 30.34
C LEU A 17 2.99 -52.79 29.17
N ALA A 18 1.84 -52.15 29.40
CA ALA A 18 1.32 -51.13 28.50
C ALA A 18 1.76 -49.76 29.02
N THR A 19 2.66 -49.14 28.27
CA THR A 19 3.14 -47.77 28.44
C THR A 19 1.97 -46.80 28.52
N THR A 20 1.97 -45.99 29.56
CA THR A 20 1.11 -44.81 29.69
C THR A 20 1.47 -43.83 28.57
N ALA A 21 0.73 -43.89 27.45
CA ALA A 21 0.68 -42.78 26.51
C ALA A 21 0.06 -41.60 27.26
N GLY A 22 0.91 -40.64 27.63
CA GLY A 22 0.43 -39.33 28.08
C GLY A 22 -0.53 -38.82 27.02
N LEU A 23 -1.78 -38.55 27.43
CA LEU A 23 -2.65 -37.69 26.64
C LEU A 23 -1.91 -36.37 26.50
N GLY A 24 -1.21 -36.20 25.37
CA GLY A 24 -0.79 -34.91 24.92
C GLY A 24 -2.06 -34.07 24.91
N ALA A 25 -2.11 -33.07 25.78
CA ALA A 25 -3.06 -32.00 25.65
C ALA A 25 -2.92 -31.53 24.21
N LEU A 26 -3.89 -31.88 23.36
CA LEU A 26 -4.07 -31.19 22.10
C LEU A 26 -4.13 -29.73 22.52
N ALA A 27 -3.10 -28.96 22.17
CA ALA A 27 -3.13 -27.54 22.39
C ALA A 27 -4.39 -27.07 21.67
N SER A 28 -5.43 -26.79 22.45
CA SER A 28 -6.60 -26.07 21.96
C SER A 28 -6.05 -24.90 21.16
N PRO A 29 -6.56 -24.62 19.94
CA PRO A 29 -6.08 -23.45 19.21
C PRO A 29 -6.19 -22.28 20.17
N ALA A 30 -5.03 -21.69 20.51
CA ALA A 30 -4.98 -20.56 21.42
C ALA A 30 -6.00 -19.57 20.90
N HIS A 31 -7.07 -19.35 21.66
CA HIS A 31 -8.17 -18.51 21.21
C HIS A 31 -7.56 -17.18 20.76
N ALA A 32 -7.86 -16.79 19.52
CA ALA A 32 -7.55 -15.49 18.96
C ALA A 32 -7.88 -14.41 20.00
N ALA A 33 -6.84 -13.85 20.64
CA ALA A 33 -7.04 -12.88 21.69
C ALA A 33 -7.56 -11.59 21.05
N THR A 34 -8.82 -11.23 21.34
CA THR A 34 -9.32 -9.88 21.06
C THR A 34 -8.87 -8.97 22.20
N VAL A 35 -8.10 -7.94 21.87
CA VAL A 35 -7.60 -6.94 22.81
C VAL A 35 -8.22 -5.61 22.45
N VAL A 36 -9.01 -5.04 23.35
CA VAL A 36 -9.55 -3.68 23.20
C VAL A 36 -8.60 -2.71 23.88
N VAL A 37 -8.12 -1.71 23.16
CA VAL A 37 -7.18 -0.70 23.67
C VAL A 37 -7.83 0.68 23.68
N THR A 38 -7.48 1.48 24.70
CA THR A 38 -8.02 2.83 24.95
C THR A 38 -6.94 3.89 25.13
N THR A 39 -5.67 3.48 25.29
CA THR A 39 -4.52 4.38 25.44
C THR A 39 -3.40 4.05 24.46
N ALA A 40 -2.49 5.02 24.22
CA ALA A 40 -1.31 4.82 23.37
C ALA A 40 -0.38 3.72 23.92
N THR A 41 -0.25 3.62 25.24
CA THR A 41 0.55 2.57 25.90
C THR A 41 -0.04 1.17 25.69
N GLU A 42 -1.36 1.03 25.82
CA GLU A 42 -2.06 -0.23 25.54
C GLU A 42 -1.93 -0.63 24.08
N LEU A 43 -2.09 0.32 23.15
CA LEU A 43 -1.92 0.08 21.72
C LEU A 43 -0.49 -0.39 21.39
N ALA A 44 0.53 0.29 21.94
CA ALA A 44 1.92 -0.11 21.76
C ALA A 44 2.18 -1.51 22.31
N GLY A 45 1.65 -1.82 23.49
CA GLY A 45 1.73 -3.17 24.08
C GLY A 45 1.04 -4.23 23.23
N ALA A 46 -0.15 -3.95 22.72
CA ALA A 46 -0.92 -4.87 21.89
C ALA A 46 -0.24 -5.16 20.54
N VAL A 47 0.31 -4.13 19.87
CA VAL A 47 1.05 -4.30 18.61
C VAL A 47 2.33 -5.12 18.82
N LYS A 48 3.09 -4.81 19.88
CA LYS A 48 4.35 -5.50 20.18
C LYS A 48 4.14 -6.97 20.54
N ASN A 49 3.06 -7.28 21.25
CA ASN A 49 2.82 -8.62 21.81
C ASN A 49 1.80 -9.45 21.00
N ALA A 50 1.41 -8.99 19.81
CA ALA A 50 0.48 -9.71 18.96
C ALA A 50 1.03 -11.10 18.57
N ALA A 51 0.13 -12.06 18.39
CA ALA A 51 0.43 -13.41 17.94
C ALA A 51 -0.59 -13.81 16.85
N PRO A 52 -0.35 -14.88 16.06
CA PRO A 52 -1.30 -15.30 15.03
C PRO A 52 -2.75 -15.33 15.51
N GLY A 53 -3.62 -14.58 14.83
CA GLY A 53 -5.05 -14.47 15.16
C GLY A 53 -5.42 -13.36 16.14
N THR A 54 -4.47 -12.62 16.73
CA THR A 54 -4.78 -11.47 17.60
C THR A 54 -5.62 -10.43 16.86
N VAL A 55 -6.68 -9.94 17.51
CA VAL A 55 -7.50 -8.83 17.01
C VAL A 55 -7.36 -7.65 17.97
N ILE A 56 -6.64 -6.62 17.54
CA ILE A 56 -6.47 -5.36 18.25
C ILE A 56 -7.59 -4.42 17.81
N GLN A 57 -8.52 -4.12 18.72
CA GLN A 57 -9.59 -3.17 18.51
C GLN A 57 -9.29 -1.87 19.25
N VAL A 58 -9.17 -0.77 18.52
CA VAL A 58 -8.80 0.53 19.08
C VAL A 58 -10.05 1.37 19.29
N ARG A 59 -10.31 1.81 20.52
CA ARG A 59 -11.40 2.75 20.80
C ARG A 59 -11.14 4.10 20.14
N GLY A 60 -12.19 4.81 19.76
CA GLY A 60 -12.14 6.08 19.07
C GLY A 60 -11.41 7.15 19.87
N GLY A 61 -10.61 7.95 19.16
CA GLY A 61 -9.78 8.98 19.78
C GLY A 61 -8.49 9.23 19.00
N THR A 62 -7.69 10.15 19.53
CA THR A 62 -6.35 10.44 19.03
C THR A 62 -5.30 9.90 19.98
N TYR A 63 -4.39 9.10 19.45
CA TYR A 63 -3.34 8.39 20.19
C TYR A 63 -1.99 9.01 19.84
N TYR A 64 -1.20 9.35 20.86
CA TYR A 64 0.10 10.01 20.71
C TYR A 64 1.22 9.08 21.21
N PRO A 65 1.69 8.12 20.40
CA PRO A 65 2.81 7.29 20.79
C PRO A 65 4.09 8.11 20.94
N THR A 66 4.96 7.69 21.87
CA THR A 66 6.28 8.30 22.10
C THR A 66 7.43 7.46 21.52
N ALA A 67 7.11 6.33 20.91
CA ALA A 67 8.02 5.49 20.13
C ALA A 67 7.24 4.82 18.99
N THR A 68 7.93 4.45 17.91
CA THR A 68 7.31 3.74 16.76
C THR A 68 6.54 2.51 17.23
N LEU A 69 5.28 2.40 16.80
CA LEU A 69 4.48 1.20 16.97
C LEU A 69 5.01 0.16 15.99
N GLN A 70 5.69 -0.87 16.50
CA GLN A 70 6.37 -1.84 15.65
C GLN A 70 6.11 -3.29 16.05
N SER A 71 6.05 -4.17 15.06
CA SER A 71 5.95 -5.61 15.28
C SER A 71 6.78 -6.41 14.29
N THR A 72 7.34 -7.52 14.78
CA THR A 72 7.99 -8.58 14.00
C THR A 72 7.21 -9.91 14.11
N ALA A 73 6.04 -9.89 14.75
CA ALA A 73 5.24 -11.08 14.96
C ALA A 73 4.42 -11.38 13.70
N ASN A 74 4.63 -12.56 13.11
CA ASN A 74 3.88 -12.98 11.94
C ASN A 74 2.49 -13.48 12.34
N GLY A 75 1.48 -13.14 11.54
CA GLY A 75 0.26 -13.94 11.44
C GLY A 75 0.48 -15.15 10.53
N THR A 76 -0.61 -15.80 10.15
CA THR A 76 -0.63 -16.76 9.05
C THR A 76 -1.79 -16.45 8.10
N ALA A 77 -1.78 -17.04 6.90
CA ALA A 77 -2.90 -16.90 5.95
C ALA A 77 -4.27 -17.28 6.57
N SER A 78 -4.29 -18.27 7.47
CA SER A 78 -5.51 -18.71 8.17
C SER A 78 -5.76 -18.00 9.51
N SER A 79 -4.76 -17.29 10.05
CA SER A 79 -4.82 -16.65 11.37
C SER A 79 -4.06 -15.32 11.34
N ARG A 80 -4.60 -14.36 10.59
CA ARG A 80 -4.04 -13.01 10.43
C ARG A 80 -4.08 -12.24 11.74
N ILE A 81 -3.08 -11.40 11.97
CA ILE A 81 -3.14 -10.38 13.04
C ILE A 81 -3.93 -9.18 12.50
N ARG A 82 -4.89 -8.66 13.27
CA ARG A 82 -5.79 -7.58 12.83
C ARG A 82 -5.64 -6.36 13.71
N LEU A 83 -5.43 -5.19 13.11
CA LEU A 83 -5.47 -3.88 13.76
C LEU A 83 -6.58 -3.04 13.14
N GLN A 84 -7.60 -2.70 13.93
CA GLN A 84 -8.81 -2.05 13.44
C GLN A 84 -9.47 -1.19 14.52
N PRO A 85 -10.31 -0.22 14.16
CA PRO A 85 -11.17 0.46 15.11
C PRO A 85 -12.14 -0.50 15.81
N TYR A 86 -12.57 -0.11 17.00
CA TYR A 86 -13.69 -0.73 17.69
C TYR A 86 -15.00 -0.31 17.02
N GLY A 87 -15.71 -1.27 16.42
CA GLY A 87 -16.95 -0.97 15.68
C GLY A 87 -16.72 0.01 14.53
N SER A 88 -17.50 1.10 14.51
CA SER A 88 -17.39 2.20 13.55
C SER A 88 -16.73 3.46 14.13
N GLU A 89 -16.04 3.33 15.27
CA GLU A 89 -15.37 4.46 15.91
C GLU A 89 -14.21 4.99 15.03
N THR A 90 -13.88 6.28 15.14
CA THR A 90 -12.80 6.90 14.36
C THR A 90 -11.52 6.94 15.18
N VAL A 91 -10.43 6.40 14.62
CA VAL A 91 -9.13 6.30 15.29
C VAL A 91 -8.09 7.11 14.53
N LYS A 92 -7.35 7.94 15.25
CA LYS A 92 -6.18 8.68 14.76
C LYS A 92 -4.96 8.32 15.58
N ILE A 93 -3.85 8.03 14.93
CA ILE A 93 -2.53 7.88 15.55
C ILE A 93 -1.68 9.04 15.05
N ASP A 94 -1.31 9.91 15.98
CA ASP A 94 -0.64 11.17 15.70
C ASP A 94 0.82 11.10 16.15
N GLY A 95 1.74 11.24 15.19
CA GLY A 95 3.17 11.10 15.37
C GLY A 95 3.85 12.32 15.99
N SER A 96 3.15 13.40 16.31
CA SER A 96 3.75 14.66 16.81
C SER A 96 4.51 14.53 18.14
N LYS A 97 4.41 13.40 18.84
CA LYS A 97 5.16 13.09 20.07
C LYS A 97 6.28 12.06 19.86
N LEU A 98 6.50 11.62 18.63
CA LEU A 98 7.60 10.73 18.28
C LEU A 98 8.91 11.53 18.13
N PRO A 99 10.06 10.89 18.38
CA PRO A 99 11.36 11.47 18.07
C PRO A 99 11.52 11.77 16.57
N ALA A 100 12.38 12.73 16.21
CA ALA A 100 12.75 12.98 14.82
C ALA A 100 13.25 11.71 14.12
N GLY A 101 12.92 11.54 12.84
CA GLY A 101 13.26 10.34 12.06
C GLY A 101 12.47 9.07 12.43
N SER A 102 11.48 9.18 13.32
CA SER A 102 10.65 8.02 13.70
C SER A 102 9.44 7.86 12.80
N TRP A 103 9.14 6.60 12.46
CA TRP A 103 7.87 6.23 11.82
C TRP A 103 6.75 6.10 12.85
N ILE A 104 5.48 6.23 12.44
CA ILE A 104 4.36 5.94 13.34
C ILE A 104 4.17 4.44 13.49
N PHE A 105 4.06 3.72 12.38
CA PHE A 105 3.77 2.29 12.37
C PHE A 105 4.72 1.53 11.44
N LYS A 106 5.44 0.54 11.99
CA LYS A 106 6.35 -0.30 11.23
C LYS A 106 5.99 -1.78 11.37
N LEU A 107 5.91 -2.48 10.25
CA LEU A 107 5.90 -3.93 10.23
C LEU A 107 7.16 -4.46 9.56
N THR A 108 7.76 -5.46 10.21
CA THR A 108 8.67 -6.43 9.57
C THR A 108 8.08 -7.81 9.85
N ALA A 109 6.87 -8.01 9.32
CA ALA A 109 5.99 -9.09 9.71
C ALA A 109 4.97 -9.43 8.62
N ASP A 110 4.57 -10.69 8.59
CA ASP A 110 3.67 -11.26 7.59
C ASP A 110 2.22 -11.34 8.08
N TYR A 111 1.29 -11.38 7.13
CA TYR A 111 -0.13 -11.69 7.38
C TYR A 111 -0.82 -10.79 8.42
N TRP A 112 -0.46 -9.50 8.44
CA TRP A 112 -1.22 -8.47 9.13
C TRP A 112 -2.36 -7.90 8.27
N THR A 113 -3.47 -7.57 8.90
CA THR A 113 -4.57 -6.78 8.33
C THR A 113 -4.71 -5.50 9.14
N VAL A 114 -4.49 -4.35 8.51
CA VAL A 114 -4.64 -3.03 9.15
C VAL A 114 -5.71 -2.24 8.41
N SER A 115 -6.68 -1.71 9.13
CA SER A 115 -7.82 -1.04 8.47
C SER A 115 -8.37 0.15 9.25
N GLY A 116 -8.93 1.12 8.53
CA GLY A 116 -9.76 2.19 9.11
C GLY A 116 -9.06 3.16 10.07
N ILE A 117 -7.71 3.21 10.06
CA ILE A 117 -6.92 4.08 10.94
C ILE A 117 -6.35 5.25 10.13
N THR A 118 -6.39 6.44 10.73
CA THR A 118 -5.65 7.61 10.23
C THR A 118 -4.32 7.71 10.96
N PHE A 119 -3.22 7.72 10.21
CA PHE A 119 -1.87 8.03 10.67
C PHE A 119 -1.55 9.47 10.24
N GLN A 120 -1.14 10.34 11.16
CA GLN A 120 -0.90 11.74 10.83
C GLN A 120 0.29 12.34 11.56
N ASN A 121 0.87 13.39 10.99
CA ASN A 121 1.95 14.17 11.62
C ASN A 121 3.16 13.31 12.03
N SER A 122 3.54 12.34 11.20
CA SER A 122 4.75 11.55 11.42
C SER A 122 6.00 12.42 11.26
N PRO A 123 7.04 12.27 12.11
CA PRO A 123 8.31 12.97 11.90
C PRO A 123 9.07 12.52 10.64
N ASP A 124 8.78 11.33 10.15
CA ASP A 124 9.33 10.70 8.94
C ASP A 124 8.15 10.03 8.19
N SER A 125 8.33 8.85 7.60
CA SER A 125 7.26 8.08 6.97
C SER A 125 6.17 7.67 7.98
N ALA A 126 4.90 7.71 7.59
CA ALA A 126 3.82 7.38 8.53
C ALA A 126 3.69 5.87 8.75
N VAL A 127 3.64 5.10 7.66
CA VAL A 127 3.51 3.64 7.69
C VAL A 127 4.63 3.01 6.86
N VAL A 128 5.33 2.02 7.43
CA VAL A 128 6.38 1.27 6.74
C VAL A 128 6.14 -0.24 6.87
N CYS A 129 6.16 -0.95 5.75
CA CYS A 129 6.25 -2.40 5.71
C CYS A 129 7.58 -2.82 5.06
N THR A 130 8.45 -3.45 5.83
CA THR A 130 9.75 -3.92 5.36
C THR A 130 9.76 -5.44 5.25
N SER A 131 10.04 -5.99 4.08
CA SER A 131 10.12 -7.45 3.85
C SER A 131 8.88 -8.20 4.32
N CYS A 132 7.70 -7.60 4.09
CA CYS A 132 6.42 -8.13 4.53
C CYS A 132 5.81 -9.04 3.47
N THR A 133 5.25 -10.17 3.89
CA THR A 133 4.46 -11.04 3.02
C THR A 133 2.98 -11.06 3.39
N GLY A 134 2.13 -10.89 2.39
CA GLY A 134 0.69 -11.11 2.54
C GLY A 134 0.04 -10.14 3.51
N THR A 135 0.48 -8.89 3.61
CA THR A 135 -0.23 -7.88 4.43
C THR A 135 -1.41 -7.27 3.68
N GLU A 136 -2.44 -6.87 4.41
CA GLU A 136 -3.63 -6.22 3.89
C GLU A 136 -3.84 -4.89 4.58
N TRP A 137 -3.89 -3.81 3.80
CA TRP A 137 -4.13 -2.46 4.27
C TRP A 137 -5.40 -1.95 3.62
N SER A 138 -6.39 -1.54 4.40
CA SER A 138 -7.70 -1.17 3.84
C SER A 138 -8.32 0.06 4.49
N GLY A 139 -8.56 1.10 3.69
CA GLY A 139 -9.25 2.31 4.16
C GLY A 139 -8.46 3.08 5.21
N ILE A 140 -7.13 2.98 5.19
CA ILE A 140 -6.25 3.77 6.03
C ILE A 140 -6.02 5.15 5.41
N ARG A 141 -5.58 6.11 6.23
CA ARG A 141 -5.15 7.43 5.76
C ARG A 141 -3.79 7.78 6.30
N THR A 142 -2.97 8.45 5.51
CA THR A 142 -1.66 8.99 5.90
C THR A 142 -1.66 10.47 5.57
N ILE A 143 -1.34 11.32 6.56
CA ILE A 143 -1.58 12.77 6.47
C ILE A 143 -0.41 13.56 7.05
N ASN A 144 0.10 14.53 6.30
CA ASN A 144 1.06 15.53 6.80
C ASN A 144 2.30 14.93 7.49
N GLY A 145 2.89 13.89 6.91
CA GLY A 145 4.14 13.29 7.40
C GLY A 145 5.39 14.04 6.94
N GLY A 146 6.48 13.86 7.69
CA GLY A 146 7.82 14.40 7.40
C GLY A 146 8.61 13.64 6.34
N ASP A 147 8.01 12.57 5.79
CA ASP A 147 8.45 11.82 4.60
C ASP A 147 7.20 11.10 4.05
N SER A 148 7.40 10.08 3.22
CA SER A 148 6.41 9.31 2.49
C SER A 148 5.29 8.77 3.36
N GLY A 149 4.05 8.87 2.90
CA GLY A 149 2.90 8.46 3.70
C GLY A 149 2.86 6.97 4.00
N PHE A 150 2.99 6.15 2.95
CA PHE A 150 2.96 4.70 3.05
C PHE A 150 4.11 4.10 2.25
N THR A 151 4.92 3.25 2.88
CA THR A 151 6.13 2.69 2.28
C THR A 151 6.12 1.16 2.32
N LEU A 152 6.23 0.52 1.16
CA LEU A 152 6.70 -0.87 1.02
C LEU A 152 8.19 -0.83 0.65
N THR A 153 9.02 -1.61 1.34
CA THR A 153 10.48 -1.59 1.11
C THR A 153 11.13 -2.90 1.53
N GLY A 154 12.39 -3.12 1.14
CA GLY A 154 13.14 -4.33 1.44
C GLY A 154 12.77 -5.50 0.54
N ASP A 155 13.71 -6.44 0.43
CA ASP A 155 13.54 -7.66 -0.35
C ASP A 155 12.47 -8.58 0.24
N ASP A 156 11.93 -9.45 -0.61
CA ASP A 156 10.88 -10.41 -0.26
C ASP A 156 9.58 -9.77 0.28
N THR A 157 9.29 -8.52 -0.09
CA THR A 157 8.02 -7.87 0.24
C THR A 157 6.93 -8.34 -0.71
N ASN A 158 6.34 -9.50 -0.47
CA ASN A 158 5.49 -10.20 -1.44
C ASN A 158 4.00 -10.15 -1.11
N ASN A 159 3.15 -10.16 -2.15
CA ASN A 159 1.70 -10.40 -2.02
C ASN A 159 0.96 -9.42 -1.08
N ASN A 160 1.44 -8.18 -0.95
CA ASN A 160 0.78 -7.18 -0.11
C ASN A 160 -0.32 -6.46 -0.89
N THR A 161 -1.45 -6.19 -0.23
CA THR A 161 -2.54 -5.40 -0.82
C THR A 161 -2.71 -4.10 -0.06
N VAL A 162 -2.53 -2.97 -0.77
CA VAL A 162 -2.86 -1.62 -0.28
C VAL A 162 -4.14 -1.16 -0.97
N ARG A 163 -5.24 -1.13 -0.22
CA ARG A 163 -6.58 -0.84 -0.73
C ARG A 163 -7.16 0.43 -0.10
N ASN A 164 -7.77 1.28 -0.92
CA ASN A 164 -8.55 2.43 -0.47
C ASN A 164 -7.74 3.41 0.43
N LEU A 165 -6.44 3.57 0.16
CA LEU A 165 -5.57 4.52 0.85
C LEU A 165 -5.90 5.96 0.44
N ASP A 166 -6.00 6.88 1.40
CA ASP A 166 -5.83 8.31 1.13
C ASP A 166 -4.50 8.77 1.73
N SER A 167 -3.57 9.22 0.90
CA SER A 167 -2.25 9.70 1.34
C SER A 167 -1.98 11.09 0.80
N TYR A 168 -1.77 12.06 1.70
CA TYR A 168 -1.63 13.45 1.29
C TYR A 168 -0.90 14.37 2.26
N GLY A 169 -0.35 15.45 1.70
CA GLY A 169 0.25 16.56 2.46
C GLY A 169 1.63 16.23 3.03
N HIS A 170 2.24 15.13 2.59
CA HIS A 170 3.58 14.71 2.99
C HIS A 170 4.65 15.69 2.49
N TYR A 171 5.62 16.02 3.34
CA TYR A 171 6.70 16.95 3.06
C TYR A 171 7.92 16.73 3.95
N ASP A 172 9.05 16.45 3.32
CA ASP A 172 10.35 16.27 3.95
C ASP A 172 11.17 17.55 3.89
N ALA A 173 11.10 18.33 4.97
CA ALA A 173 11.80 19.61 5.08
C ALA A 173 13.33 19.48 4.97
N ALA A 174 13.88 18.33 5.31
CA ALA A 174 15.32 18.07 5.25
C ALA A 174 15.87 18.05 3.82
N ASN A 175 15.04 17.73 2.83
CA ASN A 175 15.41 17.69 1.42
C ASN A 175 14.48 18.57 0.56
N HIS A 176 13.90 19.61 1.17
CA HIS A 176 13.07 20.59 0.45
C HIS A 176 11.89 19.99 -0.31
N GLY A 177 11.34 18.88 0.20
CA GLY A 177 10.18 18.21 -0.38
C GLY A 177 10.50 17.23 -1.51
N GLU A 178 11.76 16.86 -1.73
CA GLU A 178 12.22 15.99 -2.82
C GLU A 178 12.00 14.49 -2.56
N ASN A 179 11.57 14.05 -1.37
CA ASN A 179 11.37 12.61 -1.08
C ASN A 179 9.97 12.21 -0.61
N ALA A 180 9.17 13.14 -0.10
CA ALA A 180 7.92 12.77 0.57
C ALA A 180 6.78 12.47 -0.41
N ASP A 181 6.65 11.17 -0.73
CA ASP A 181 5.65 10.62 -1.62
C ASP A 181 4.30 10.33 -0.93
N GLY A 182 3.23 10.23 -1.71
CA GLY A 182 1.98 9.66 -1.21
C GLY A 182 2.14 8.18 -0.85
N LEU A 183 2.70 7.40 -1.77
CA LEU A 183 2.98 5.98 -1.59
C LEU A 183 4.33 5.64 -2.22
N ALA A 184 5.25 5.11 -1.42
CA ALA A 184 6.53 4.61 -1.88
C ALA A 184 6.53 3.07 -1.94
N VAL A 185 6.98 2.49 -3.05
CA VAL A 185 7.40 1.09 -3.13
C VAL A 185 8.84 1.10 -3.64
N LYS A 186 9.79 1.29 -2.73
CA LYS A 186 11.17 1.67 -3.05
C LYS A 186 12.17 0.75 -2.34
N PHE A 187 13.37 0.66 -2.91
CA PHE A 187 14.53 0.00 -2.31
C PHE A 187 14.26 -1.48 -1.93
N GLY A 188 14.08 -2.34 -2.93
CA GLY A 188 13.91 -3.77 -2.69
C GLY A 188 13.24 -4.54 -3.82
N SER A 189 12.64 -5.66 -3.45
CA SER A 189 12.05 -6.63 -4.36
C SER A 189 10.84 -7.32 -3.73
N GLY A 190 9.98 -7.86 -4.58
CA GLY A 190 8.77 -8.55 -4.15
C GLY A 190 7.66 -8.50 -5.19
N THR A 191 7.06 -9.67 -5.41
CA THR A 191 6.03 -9.90 -6.44
C THR A 191 4.63 -9.97 -5.82
N GLY A 192 3.60 -9.77 -6.65
CA GLY A 192 2.20 -9.88 -6.20
C GLY A 192 1.69 -8.69 -5.37
N ASN A 193 2.48 -7.62 -5.24
CA ASN A 193 2.02 -6.39 -4.59
C ASN A 193 0.95 -5.69 -5.44
N LEU A 194 -0.18 -5.40 -4.80
CA LEU A 194 -1.35 -4.77 -5.40
C LEU A 194 -1.67 -3.46 -4.68
N ILE A 195 -1.78 -2.37 -5.44
CA ILE A 195 -2.24 -1.07 -4.96
C ILE A 195 -3.54 -0.77 -5.68
N THR A 196 -4.63 -0.54 -4.94
CA THR A 196 -5.92 -0.27 -5.58
C THR A 196 -6.86 0.66 -4.82
N GLY A 197 -7.64 1.47 -5.54
CA GLY A 197 -8.60 2.40 -4.94
C GLY A 197 -7.93 3.57 -4.20
N ALA A 198 -6.64 3.81 -4.40
CA ALA A 198 -5.89 4.82 -3.65
C ALA A 198 -6.12 6.24 -4.20
N ARG A 199 -6.04 7.25 -3.33
CA ARG A 199 -5.93 8.67 -3.68
C ARG A 199 -4.63 9.21 -3.10
N LEU A 200 -3.75 9.69 -3.96
CA LEU A 200 -2.38 10.11 -3.62
C LEU A 200 -2.21 11.56 -4.07
N PHE A 201 -2.27 12.51 -3.14
CA PHE A 201 -2.43 13.90 -3.54
C PHE A 201 -1.75 14.92 -2.67
N ASN A 202 -1.45 16.08 -3.25
CA ASN A 202 -0.84 17.20 -2.55
C ASN A 202 0.43 16.84 -1.76
N ASN A 203 1.15 15.80 -2.17
CA ASN A 203 2.46 15.44 -1.61
C ASN A 203 3.52 16.34 -2.23
N SER A 204 4.64 16.51 -1.52
CA SER A 204 5.70 17.40 -1.97
C SER A 204 6.43 16.84 -3.17
N ASP A 205 6.73 15.53 -3.18
CA ASP A 205 7.41 14.90 -4.31
C ASP A 205 6.40 14.28 -5.29
N ASP A 206 6.13 12.97 -5.24
CA ASP A 206 5.21 12.30 -6.14
C ASP A 206 3.95 11.76 -5.45
N GLY A 207 2.96 11.41 -6.27
CA GLY A 207 1.84 10.61 -5.78
C GLY A 207 2.28 9.19 -5.43
N ILE A 208 2.94 8.51 -6.36
CA ILE A 208 3.54 7.19 -6.16
C ILE A 208 4.91 7.11 -6.81
N ASP A 209 5.86 6.50 -6.08
CA ASP A 209 7.23 6.28 -6.53
C ASP A 209 7.66 4.81 -6.37
N LEU A 210 8.19 4.24 -7.46
CA LEU A 210 8.73 2.88 -7.56
C LEU A 210 10.26 2.85 -7.72
N TRP A 211 10.96 3.92 -7.35
CA TRP A 211 12.42 4.05 -7.43
C TRP A 211 13.17 2.88 -6.78
N SER A 212 14.14 2.31 -7.49
CA SER A 212 14.99 1.21 -6.99
C SER A 212 14.18 -0.02 -6.51
N TRP A 213 13.06 -0.30 -7.19
CA TRP A 213 12.25 -1.50 -6.97
C TRP A 213 12.39 -2.48 -8.13
N SER A 214 12.82 -3.71 -7.85
CA SER A 214 13.27 -4.67 -8.86
C SER A 214 12.24 -5.73 -9.26
N SER A 215 10.97 -5.60 -8.83
CA SER A 215 9.91 -6.58 -9.10
C SER A 215 8.57 -5.96 -9.54
N PRO A 216 7.75 -6.63 -10.38
CA PRO A 216 6.50 -6.06 -10.84
C PRO A 216 5.52 -5.69 -9.71
N VAL A 217 4.89 -4.52 -9.88
CA VAL A 217 3.83 -3.99 -9.01
C VAL A 217 2.60 -3.76 -9.87
N THR A 218 1.43 -4.13 -9.35
CA THR A 218 0.14 -3.89 -10.03
C THR A 218 -0.60 -2.75 -9.34
N ILE A 219 -0.96 -1.72 -10.10
CA ILE A 219 -1.64 -0.52 -9.63
C ILE A 219 -2.95 -0.36 -10.41
N GLU A 220 -4.09 -0.33 -9.71
CA GLU A 220 -5.40 -0.30 -10.38
C GLU A 220 -6.40 0.62 -9.70
N HIS A 221 -7.20 1.36 -10.45
CA HIS A 221 -8.24 2.24 -9.88
C HIS A 221 -7.64 3.23 -8.86
N THR A 222 -6.49 3.82 -9.19
CA THR A 222 -5.79 4.78 -8.32
C THR A 222 -5.86 6.16 -8.94
N TRP A 223 -5.96 7.18 -8.09
CA TRP A 223 -5.98 8.58 -8.48
C TRP A 223 -4.79 9.31 -7.86
N SER A 224 -4.03 10.03 -8.69
CA SER A 224 -2.85 10.78 -8.24
C SER A 224 -2.91 12.22 -8.71
N TYR A 225 -2.92 13.19 -7.79
CA TYR A 225 -3.16 14.58 -8.19
C TYR A 225 -2.56 15.66 -7.31
N GLY A 226 -2.23 16.80 -7.92
CA GLY A 226 -1.75 17.97 -7.18
C GLY A 226 -0.37 17.79 -6.53
N ASN A 227 0.38 16.73 -6.83
CA ASN A 227 1.70 16.48 -6.25
C ASN A 227 2.75 17.45 -6.85
N GLY A 228 3.83 17.73 -6.11
CA GLY A 228 4.91 18.61 -6.59
C GLY A 228 4.66 20.10 -6.51
N LYS A 229 3.61 20.55 -5.81
CA LYS A 229 3.34 21.99 -5.65
C LYS A 229 3.79 22.43 -4.27
N ASN A 230 4.57 23.52 -4.25
CA ASN A 230 5.03 24.13 -3.02
C ASN A 230 3.86 24.71 -2.20
N ARG A 231 3.40 23.94 -1.20
CA ARG A 231 2.36 24.34 -0.23
C ARG A 231 2.94 24.75 1.12
N TRP A 232 4.26 24.62 1.27
CA TRP A 232 4.97 24.83 2.53
C TRP A 232 5.73 26.15 2.57
N SER A 233 5.64 26.95 1.50
CA SER A 233 6.37 28.21 1.35
C SER A 233 7.89 28.03 1.47
N ASP A 234 8.41 26.88 1.05
CA ASP A 234 9.86 26.64 1.01
C ASP A 234 10.45 27.29 -0.25
N SER A 235 11.32 28.29 -0.11
CA SER A 235 11.96 28.94 -1.24
C SER A 235 12.91 28.03 -2.04
N ALA A 236 13.37 26.94 -1.44
CA ALA A 236 14.25 25.95 -2.06
C ALA A 236 13.50 24.67 -2.47
N PHE A 237 12.16 24.72 -2.51
CA PHE A 237 11.31 23.57 -2.83
C PHE A 237 11.77 22.82 -4.10
N ALA A 238 11.95 21.51 -3.97
CA ALA A 238 12.61 20.66 -4.96
C ALA A 238 11.80 19.43 -5.39
N GLY A 239 10.55 19.28 -4.93
CA GLY A 239 9.72 18.14 -5.32
C GLY A 239 9.47 18.02 -6.82
N ASP A 240 9.57 16.81 -7.36
CA ASP A 240 9.48 16.49 -8.79
C ASP A 240 8.06 16.64 -9.35
N GLY A 241 7.07 16.20 -8.58
CA GLY A 241 5.66 16.38 -8.89
C GLY A 241 5.06 15.40 -9.88
N ASN A 242 5.49 14.16 -9.96
CA ASN A 242 4.87 13.19 -10.85
C ASN A 242 3.61 12.58 -10.22
N GLY A 243 2.64 12.26 -11.07
CA GLY A 243 1.49 11.46 -10.65
C GLY A 243 1.93 10.02 -10.33
N TYR A 244 2.65 9.40 -11.27
CA TYR A 244 3.19 8.05 -11.17
C TYR A 244 4.65 8.01 -11.65
N LYS A 245 5.61 7.87 -10.73
CA LYS A 245 7.04 7.65 -10.99
C LYS A 245 7.30 6.13 -10.95
N LEU A 246 7.44 5.50 -12.12
CA LEU A 246 7.33 4.03 -12.27
C LEU A 246 8.68 3.31 -12.40
N GLY A 247 9.70 3.80 -11.69
CA GLY A 247 10.97 3.12 -11.53
C GLY A 247 12.13 4.09 -11.38
N GLY A 248 13.34 3.66 -11.76
CA GLY A 248 14.56 4.41 -11.58
C GLY A 248 15.73 3.51 -11.24
N ASP A 249 16.90 4.11 -11.00
CA ASP A 249 18.09 3.42 -10.48
C ASP A 249 18.60 2.23 -11.31
N GLY A 250 18.32 2.22 -12.62
CA GLY A 250 18.74 1.14 -13.52
C GLY A 250 17.85 -0.11 -13.47
N GLU A 251 16.78 -0.12 -12.67
CA GLU A 251 15.82 -1.22 -12.63
C GLU A 251 15.04 -1.35 -13.94
N VAL A 252 14.83 -2.60 -14.37
CA VAL A 252 14.15 -2.94 -15.63
C VAL A 252 12.97 -3.85 -15.33
N VAL A 253 11.83 -3.24 -15.04
CA VAL A 253 10.67 -3.94 -14.47
C VAL A 253 9.40 -3.62 -15.24
N ALA A 254 8.61 -4.66 -15.51
CA ALA A 254 7.32 -4.53 -16.18
C ALA A 254 6.19 -4.31 -15.16
N HIS A 255 6.11 -3.12 -14.56
CA HIS A 255 4.97 -2.74 -13.72
C HIS A 255 3.69 -2.62 -14.56
N VAL A 256 2.54 -2.66 -13.89
CA VAL A 256 1.22 -2.56 -14.54
C VAL A 256 0.41 -1.46 -13.87
N VAL A 257 -0.11 -0.52 -14.67
CA VAL A 257 -1.06 0.50 -14.23
C VAL A 257 -2.33 0.41 -15.07
N ASN A 258 -3.44 0.08 -14.41
CA ASN A 258 -4.75 -0.09 -15.05
C ASN A 258 -5.77 0.90 -14.49
N ASN A 259 -6.58 1.47 -15.37
CA ASN A 259 -7.81 2.16 -14.97
C ASN A 259 -7.62 3.31 -13.96
N SER A 260 -6.46 3.92 -13.97
CA SER A 260 -6.03 4.95 -13.02
C SER A 260 -6.01 6.34 -13.66
N ALA A 261 -5.94 7.39 -12.85
CA ALA A 261 -5.91 8.76 -13.34
C ALA A 261 -4.83 9.60 -12.66
N ALA A 262 -4.24 10.53 -13.42
CA ALA A 262 -3.32 11.54 -12.95
C ALA A 262 -3.77 12.94 -13.39
N TRP A 263 -3.90 13.89 -12.47
CA TRP A 263 -4.21 15.27 -12.85
C TRP A 263 -3.58 16.33 -11.98
N ASP A 264 -3.37 17.51 -12.56
CA ASP A 264 -2.91 18.70 -11.82
C ASP A 264 -1.59 18.50 -11.04
N ASN A 265 -0.79 17.48 -11.38
CA ASN A 265 0.54 17.29 -10.82
C ASN A 265 1.53 18.28 -11.46
N ALA A 266 2.52 18.79 -10.71
CA ALA A 266 3.47 19.78 -11.24
C ALA A 266 4.40 19.21 -12.33
N GLY A 267 4.70 17.92 -12.23
CA GLY A 267 5.48 17.11 -13.15
C GLY A 267 4.62 16.35 -14.16
N ASN A 268 5.02 15.11 -14.47
CA ASN A 268 4.32 14.28 -15.45
C ASN A 268 3.10 13.60 -14.84
N GLY A 269 2.10 13.25 -15.66
CA GLY A 269 1.03 12.36 -15.22
C GLY A 269 1.57 10.97 -14.90
N PHE A 270 2.15 10.32 -15.91
CA PHE A 270 2.81 9.02 -15.81
C PHE A 270 4.22 9.11 -16.40
N THR A 271 5.24 8.66 -15.68
CA THR A 271 6.63 8.63 -16.17
C THR A 271 7.27 7.26 -15.90
N GLU A 272 8.02 6.74 -16.88
CA GLU A 272 8.83 5.54 -16.71
C GLU A 272 10.02 5.76 -15.75
N ASN A 273 10.42 7.02 -15.57
CA ASN A 273 11.57 7.42 -14.75
C ASN A 273 12.83 6.57 -15.00
N SER A 274 13.24 6.44 -16.26
CA SER A 274 14.38 5.62 -16.71
C SER A 274 14.23 4.10 -16.56
N ASN A 275 13.08 3.59 -16.11
CA ASN A 275 12.79 2.16 -16.16
C ASN A 275 12.60 1.73 -17.61
N ARG A 276 13.49 0.84 -18.07
CA ARG A 276 13.50 0.37 -19.46
C ARG A 276 12.59 -0.84 -19.71
N GLY A 277 11.94 -1.34 -18.66
CA GLY A 277 11.05 -2.48 -18.69
C GLY A 277 9.81 -2.26 -19.57
N ALA A 278 9.11 -3.36 -19.84
CA ALA A 278 7.87 -3.32 -20.61
C ALA A 278 6.67 -2.91 -19.73
N ILE A 279 6.74 -1.72 -19.12
CA ILE A 279 5.66 -1.17 -18.29
C ILE A 279 4.36 -1.14 -19.10
N VAL A 280 3.28 -1.66 -18.51
CA VAL A 280 1.96 -1.65 -19.13
C VAL A 280 1.13 -0.53 -18.53
N ILE A 281 0.71 0.43 -19.36
CA ILE A 281 -0.22 1.48 -18.98
C ILE A 281 -1.48 1.30 -19.83
N ASN A 282 -2.59 0.97 -19.18
CA ASN A 282 -3.82 0.66 -19.88
C ASN A 282 -5.05 1.31 -19.25
N ARG A 283 -5.89 1.89 -20.11
CA ARG A 283 -7.13 2.59 -19.71
C ARG A 283 -6.89 3.67 -18.66
N THR A 284 -5.81 4.44 -18.75
CA THR A 284 -5.58 5.54 -17.80
C THR A 284 -5.96 6.90 -18.39
N THR A 285 -6.15 7.90 -17.53
CA THR A 285 -6.39 9.30 -17.94
C THR A 285 -5.35 10.23 -17.32
N ALA A 286 -4.67 11.03 -18.14
CA ALA A 286 -3.78 12.11 -17.71
C ALA A 286 -4.37 13.48 -18.11
N TYR A 287 -4.69 14.32 -17.13
CA TYR A 287 -5.35 15.61 -17.34
C TYR A 287 -4.65 16.79 -16.67
N ALA A 288 -4.30 17.83 -17.42
CA ALA A 288 -3.81 19.09 -16.85
C ALA A 288 -2.58 18.94 -15.92
N ASN A 289 -1.69 17.98 -16.18
CA ASN A 289 -0.39 17.90 -15.49
C ASN A 289 0.57 18.96 -16.08
N GLY A 290 1.51 19.45 -15.28
CA GLY A 290 2.42 20.53 -15.66
C GLY A 290 3.42 20.16 -16.75
N LYS A 291 3.81 18.87 -16.83
CA LYS A 291 4.67 18.33 -17.89
C LYS A 291 3.88 17.45 -18.85
N TRP A 292 4.36 16.26 -19.18
CA TRP A 292 3.69 15.35 -20.13
C TRP A 292 2.56 14.60 -19.45
N GLY A 293 1.52 14.24 -20.23
CA GLY A 293 0.55 13.25 -19.76
C GLY A 293 1.24 11.90 -19.53
N TYR A 294 2.05 11.47 -20.51
CA TYR A 294 2.81 10.22 -20.48
C TYR A 294 4.25 10.46 -20.96
N TYR A 295 5.25 10.14 -20.13
CA TYR A 295 6.67 10.26 -20.48
C TYR A 295 7.35 8.88 -20.46
N PHE A 296 7.52 8.30 -21.64
CA PHE A 296 8.08 6.96 -21.86
C PHE A 296 9.11 7.00 -22.99
N ALA A 297 10.25 7.64 -22.77
CA ALA A 297 11.20 7.99 -23.82
C ALA A 297 12.27 6.91 -24.10
N THR A 298 12.52 6.00 -23.15
CA THR A 298 13.69 5.12 -23.12
C THR A 298 13.35 3.65 -22.98
N GLY A 299 12.17 3.31 -22.44
CA GLY A 299 11.74 1.93 -22.22
C GLY A 299 10.97 1.28 -23.36
N ALA A 300 10.61 0.01 -23.14
CA ALA A 300 9.80 -0.80 -24.05
C ALA A 300 8.32 -0.86 -23.64
N ALA A 301 7.81 0.24 -23.09
CA ALA A 301 6.48 0.32 -22.52
C ALA A 301 5.36 -0.02 -23.53
N ARG A 302 4.24 -0.50 -23.00
CA ARG A 302 3.03 -0.83 -23.76
C ARG A 302 1.90 0.08 -23.28
N LEU A 303 1.60 1.08 -24.09
CA LEU A 303 0.59 2.11 -23.79
C LEU A 303 -0.66 1.82 -24.61
N ALA A 304 -1.76 1.47 -23.96
CA ALA A 304 -3.00 1.16 -24.65
C ALA A 304 -4.23 1.87 -24.06
N ARG A 305 -5.10 2.39 -24.94
CA ARG A 305 -6.43 2.91 -24.54
C ARG A 305 -6.37 4.03 -23.51
N ASN A 306 -5.29 4.81 -23.51
CA ASN A 306 -5.09 5.90 -22.58
C ASN A 306 -5.57 7.23 -23.15
N LEU A 307 -5.92 8.15 -22.25
CA LEU A 307 -6.46 9.46 -22.59
C LEU A 307 -5.60 10.56 -21.97
N ALA A 308 -4.95 11.37 -22.81
CA ALA A 308 -4.23 12.56 -22.37
C ALA A 308 -4.95 13.82 -22.84
N VAL A 309 -5.21 14.78 -21.95
CA VAL A 309 -5.87 16.05 -22.29
C VAL A 309 -5.24 17.20 -21.51
N ASN A 310 -4.90 18.31 -22.19
CA ASN A 310 -4.44 19.57 -21.59
C ASN A 310 -3.17 19.50 -20.72
N ASN A 311 -2.27 18.53 -20.94
CA ASN A 311 -0.99 18.49 -20.20
C ASN A 311 0.02 19.50 -20.79
N GLY A 312 0.84 20.11 -19.94
CA GLY A 312 1.66 21.28 -20.29
C GLY A 312 2.73 21.04 -21.36
N SER A 313 3.46 19.93 -21.30
CA SER A 313 4.48 19.59 -22.30
C SER A 313 3.94 18.79 -23.49
N GLY A 314 2.75 18.23 -23.37
CA GLY A 314 2.09 17.48 -24.45
C GLY A 314 1.43 16.18 -23.99
N LEU A 315 0.79 15.49 -24.93
CA LEU A 315 0.00 14.29 -24.65
C LEU A 315 0.86 13.12 -24.19
N ALA A 316 1.86 12.76 -25.00
CA ALA A 316 2.79 11.68 -24.73
C ALA A 316 4.15 11.91 -25.41
N GLN A 317 5.23 11.71 -24.67
CA GLN A 317 6.59 11.57 -25.20
C GLN A 317 6.94 10.08 -25.23
N ARG A 318 7.32 9.56 -26.41
CA ARG A 318 7.52 8.11 -26.62
C ARG A 318 8.83 7.81 -27.35
N GLY A 319 9.58 6.83 -26.85
CA GLY A 319 10.72 6.22 -27.53
C GLY A 319 10.28 5.27 -28.66
N SER A 320 11.21 4.89 -29.53
CA SER A 320 10.95 4.01 -30.68
C SER A 320 10.53 2.59 -30.30
N SER A 321 10.93 2.11 -29.11
CA SER A 321 10.58 0.79 -28.58
C SER A 321 9.19 0.73 -27.92
N VAL A 322 8.52 1.87 -27.76
CA VAL A 322 7.20 1.93 -27.13
C VAL A 322 6.14 1.41 -28.09
N VAL A 323 5.36 0.44 -27.62
CA VAL A 323 4.15 -0.02 -28.33
C VAL A 323 2.97 0.83 -27.88
N SER A 324 2.38 1.57 -28.83
CA SER A 324 1.24 2.46 -28.58
C SER A 324 0.04 1.99 -29.40
N ALA A 325 -1.11 1.80 -28.77
CA ALA A 325 -2.33 1.39 -29.46
C ALA A 325 -3.60 1.99 -28.83
N ALA A 326 -4.49 2.53 -29.68
CA ALA A 326 -5.80 3.03 -29.28
C ALA A 326 -5.78 4.15 -28.22
N ASN A 327 -4.67 4.89 -28.10
CA ASN A 327 -4.59 6.09 -27.27
C ASN A 327 -5.03 7.31 -28.08
N ASN A 328 -5.46 8.39 -27.44
CA ASN A 328 -5.98 9.56 -28.16
C ASN A 328 -4.91 10.39 -28.90
N TRP A 329 -3.64 10.04 -28.75
CA TRP A 329 -2.52 10.57 -29.54
C TRP A 329 -2.14 9.66 -30.71
N ASP A 330 -2.74 8.47 -30.84
CA ASP A 330 -2.52 7.58 -31.96
C ASP A 330 -3.39 7.99 -33.15
N SER A 331 -2.88 7.78 -34.37
CA SER A 331 -3.58 8.15 -35.60
C SER A 331 -4.95 7.46 -35.70
N GLY A 332 -5.98 8.24 -36.06
CA GLY A 332 -7.35 7.74 -36.22
C GLY A 332 -8.14 7.55 -34.92
N ILE A 333 -7.55 7.85 -33.76
CA ILE A 333 -8.25 7.74 -32.47
C ILE A 333 -8.75 9.13 -32.05
N ALA A 334 -10.07 9.29 -31.98
CA ALA A 334 -10.67 10.54 -31.53
C ALA A 334 -10.46 10.75 -30.01
N THR A 335 -10.30 12.01 -29.61
CA THR A 335 -10.36 12.38 -28.19
C THR A 335 -11.84 12.52 -27.78
N PRO A 336 -12.39 11.62 -26.94
CA PRO A 336 -13.76 11.77 -26.48
C PRO A 336 -13.89 13.00 -25.56
N PRO A 337 -15.03 13.70 -25.57
CA PRO A 337 -15.27 14.77 -24.61
C PRO A 337 -15.42 14.20 -23.19
N PHE A 338 -14.95 14.94 -22.19
CA PHE A 338 -15.26 14.64 -20.80
C PHE A 338 -16.71 15.02 -20.49
N LEU A 339 -17.41 14.17 -19.72
CA LEU A 339 -18.73 14.47 -19.17
C LEU A 339 -18.65 15.52 -18.05
N GLY A 340 -17.53 15.57 -17.34
CA GLY A 340 -17.25 16.56 -16.30
C GLY A 340 -15.76 16.90 -16.21
N LYS A 341 -15.46 18.19 -16.02
CA LYS A 341 -14.10 18.70 -15.73
C LYS A 341 -13.98 19.32 -14.34
N ASP A 342 -15.08 19.32 -13.58
CA ASP A 342 -15.10 19.74 -12.19
C ASP A 342 -14.67 18.57 -11.29
N ALA A 343 -13.55 18.74 -10.59
CA ALA A 343 -12.96 17.74 -9.72
C ALA A 343 -13.63 17.63 -8.34
N THR A 344 -14.58 18.51 -7.98
CA THR A 344 -15.17 18.57 -6.63
C THR A 344 -15.71 17.22 -6.16
N SER A 345 -16.37 16.45 -7.03
CA SER A 345 -16.90 15.13 -6.66
C SER A 345 -15.81 14.07 -6.44
N ALA A 346 -14.68 14.15 -7.15
CA ALA A 346 -13.54 13.25 -6.94
C ALA A 346 -12.85 13.48 -5.58
N TYR A 347 -12.93 14.70 -5.05
CA TYR A 347 -12.42 15.06 -3.72
C TYR A 347 -13.39 14.75 -2.59
N GLY A 348 -14.60 14.28 -2.91
CA GLY A 348 -15.63 13.93 -1.94
C GLY A 348 -15.21 12.78 -1.01
N ALA A 349 -16.07 12.51 -0.03
CA ALA A 349 -15.91 11.35 0.84
C ALA A 349 -16.00 10.06 0.02
N ARG A 350 -15.17 9.07 0.38
CA ARG A 350 -15.30 7.69 -0.12
C ARG A 350 -16.70 7.15 0.15
N LYS A 351 -17.12 6.16 -0.64
CA LYS A 351 -18.37 5.43 -0.38
C LYS A 351 -18.27 4.66 0.94
N SER A 352 -19.41 4.18 1.46
CA SER A 352 -19.47 3.46 2.73
C SER A 352 -18.66 2.16 2.76
N ASP A 353 -18.39 1.56 1.60
CA ASP A 353 -17.52 0.38 1.45
C ASP A 353 -16.03 0.73 1.31
N GLY A 354 -15.69 2.03 1.39
CA GLY A 354 -14.34 2.55 1.24
C GLY A 354 -13.91 2.81 -0.21
N SER A 355 -14.69 2.40 -1.21
CA SER A 355 -14.36 2.64 -2.62
C SER A 355 -14.35 4.14 -2.96
N LEU A 356 -13.74 4.47 -4.10
CA LEU A 356 -13.64 5.83 -4.59
C LEU A 356 -15.03 6.49 -4.72
N PRO A 357 -15.13 7.82 -4.49
CA PRO A 357 -16.39 8.54 -4.65
C PRO A 357 -16.90 8.42 -6.09
N ALA A 358 -18.23 8.38 -6.25
CA ALA A 358 -18.82 8.49 -7.58
C ALA A 358 -18.56 9.89 -8.15
N THR A 359 -18.09 9.95 -9.38
CA THR A 359 -17.75 11.21 -10.04
C THR A 359 -18.00 11.15 -11.55
N THR A 360 -18.37 12.28 -12.14
CA THR A 360 -18.35 12.47 -13.59
C THR A 360 -17.04 13.12 -14.07
N PHE A 361 -16.19 13.56 -13.15
CA PHE A 361 -14.89 14.14 -13.44
C PHE A 361 -14.04 13.18 -14.25
N LEU A 362 -13.51 13.63 -15.38
CA LEU A 362 -12.67 12.87 -16.32
C LEU A 362 -13.30 11.60 -16.90
N THR A 363 -14.57 11.33 -16.60
CA THR A 363 -15.33 10.29 -17.29
C THR A 363 -15.68 10.76 -18.69
N THR A 364 -15.74 9.83 -19.64
CA THR A 364 -16.03 10.11 -21.05
C THR A 364 -17.28 9.39 -21.56
N GLY A 365 -17.84 8.48 -20.76
CA GLY A 365 -18.83 7.50 -21.21
C GLY A 365 -18.25 6.42 -22.14
N SER A 366 -16.95 6.47 -22.47
CA SER A 366 -16.30 5.48 -23.32
C SER A 366 -15.98 4.20 -22.56
N THR A 367 -16.34 3.07 -23.15
CA THR A 367 -15.90 1.74 -22.70
C THR A 367 -14.58 1.32 -23.32
N THR A 368 -13.93 2.16 -24.13
CA THR A 368 -12.74 1.77 -24.91
C THR A 368 -11.48 2.60 -24.64
N ILE A 369 -11.59 3.81 -24.08
CA ILE A 369 -10.45 4.70 -23.83
C ILE A 369 -10.62 5.50 -22.53
N GLY A 370 -9.51 5.74 -21.83
CA GLY A 370 -9.47 6.48 -20.57
C GLY A 370 -9.88 5.65 -19.36
N SER A 371 -9.57 6.18 -18.17
CA SER A 371 -10.02 5.63 -16.89
C SER A 371 -11.54 5.74 -16.75
N THR A 372 -12.13 4.73 -16.13
CA THR A 372 -13.55 4.75 -15.78
C THR A 372 -13.85 5.53 -14.50
N MET A 373 -12.82 6.00 -13.79
CA MET A 373 -12.95 6.84 -12.58
C MET A 373 -13.89 6.23 -11.52
N ASN A 374 -13.73 4.93 -11.22
CA ASN A 374 -14.57 4.21 -10.26
C ASN A 374 -13.79 3.34 -9.28
#